data_AF-A0A329W2P5-F1
#
_entry.id   AF-A0A329W2P5-F1
#
_cell.length_a   1.000
_cell.length_b   1.000
_cell.length_c   1.000
_cell.angle_alpha   90.00
_cell.angle_beta   90.00
_cell.angle_gamma   90.00
#
_symmetry.space_group_name_H-M   'P 1'
#
loop_
_entity.id
_entity.type
_entity.pdbx_description
1 polymer ?
#
loop_
_entity_poly.entity_id
_entity_poly.type
_entity_poly.pdbx_seq_one_letter_code
_entity_poly.pdbx_strand_id
1 'polypeptide(L)'
;MSKAEKLIEKFLNSQKTFEWSELVVLLSLLGYEKQEKQGSRVRFFNESLNHIILMHRPHPENYIKGGTLKAVKQTLKEVGLI
;
A
#
# COMPACT_ATOMS: atom_id res chain seq x y z
N MET A 1 -20.92 -1.66 -2.83
CA MET A 1 -19.48 -1.41 -2.73
C MET A 1 -18.69 -2.63 -3.19
N SER A 2 -17.76 -2.42 -4.11
CA SER A 2 -16.77 -3.42 -4.51
C SER A 2 -15.81 -3.75 -3.36
N LYS A 3 -15.05 -4.85 -3.49
CA LYS A 3 -14.02 -5.21 -2.50
C LYS A 3 -12.93 -4.13 -2.40
N ALA A 4 -12.60 -3.47 -3.52
CA ALA A 4 -11.63 -2.38 -3.57
C ALA A 4 -12.11 -1.16 -2.79
N GLU A 5 -13.36 -0.71 -3.02
CA GLU A 5 -13.95 0.43 -2.34
C GLU A 5 -13.95 0.28 -0.81
N LYS A 6 -14.35 -0.91 -0.32
CA LYS A 6 -14.34 -1.22 1.13
C LYS A 6 -12.93 -1.16 1.73
N LEU A 7 -11.93 -1.64 1.00
CA LEU A 7 -10.53 -1.61 1.46
C LEU A 7 -9.95 -0.19 1.41
N ILE A 8 -10.30 0.61 0.40
CA ILE A 8 -9.92 2.02 0.31
C ILE A 8 -10.50 2.80 1.49
N GLU A 9 -11.79 2.61 1.78
CA GLU A 9 -12.45 3.27 2.92
C GLU A 9 -11.78 2.89 4.25
N LYS A 10 -11.54 1.59 4.47
CA LYS A 10 -10.81 1.11 5.66
C LYS A 10 -9.41 1.72 5.75
N PHE A 11 -8.70 1.79 4.62
CA PHE A 11 -7.35 2.35 4.55
C PHE A 11 -7.36 3.85 4.88
N LEU A 12 -8.27 4.63 4.30
CA LEU A 12 -8.44 6.06 4.55
C LEU A 12 -8.80 6.35 6.01
N ASN A 13 -9.66 5.54 6.62
CA ASN A 13 -10.07 5.67 8.02
C ASN A 13 -8.99 5.23 9.03
N SER A 14 -7.97 4.49 8.60
CA SER A 14 -6.91 4.02 9.48
C SER A 14 -5.95 5.15 9.88
N GLN A 15 -5.82 5.42 11.19
CA GLN A 15 -5.01 6.55 11.68
C GLN A 15 -3.60 6.16 12.15
N LYS A 16 -3.45 4.99 12.78
CA LYS A 16 -2.20 4.59 13.45
C LYS A 16 -1.48 3.46 12.73
N THR A 17 -2.22 2.42 12.39
CA THR A 17 -1.70 1.18 11.81
C THR A 17 -2.62 0.66 10.71
N PHE A 18 -2.06 -0.14 9.82
CA PHE A 18 -2.82 -0.86 8.80
C PHE A 18 -2.14 -2.20 8.51
N GLU A 19 -2.92 -3.28 8.40
CA GLU A 19 -2.40 -4.63 8.18
C GLU A 19 -1.65 -4.72 6.85
N TRP A 20 -0.46 -5.33 6.89
CA TRP A 20 0.38 -5.46 5.71
C TRP A 20 -0.28 -6.31 4.62
N SER A 21 -0.94 -7.40 5.01
CA SER A 21 -1.67 -8.28 4.09
C SER A 21 -2.78 -7.52 3.37
N GLU A 22 -3.52 -6.66 4.07
CA GLU A 22 -4.57 -5.83 3.49
C GLU A 22 -4.00 -4.76 2.57
N LEU A 23 -2.84 -4.19 2.90
CA LEU A 23 -2.15 -3.23 2.02
C LEU A 23 -1.73 -3.88 0.71
N VAL A 24 -1.16 -5.09 0.77
CA VAL A 24 -0.76 -5.84 -0.42
C VAL A 24 -1.97 -6.12 -1.30
N VAL A 25 -3.10 -6.53 -0.72
CA VAL A 25 -4.35 -6.76 -1.46
C VAL A 25 -4.88 -5.46 -2.06
N LEU A 26 -4.91 -4.36 -1.29
CA LEU A 26 -5.36 -3.06 -1.78
C LEU A 26 -4.52 -2.59 -2.98
N LEU A 27 -3.20 -2.60 -2.85
CA LEU A 27 -2.30 -2.19 -3.93
C LEU A 27 -2.45 -3.09 -5.15
N SER A 28 -2.62 -4.40 -4.98
CA SER A 28 -2.92 -5.31 -6.09
C SER A 28 -4.23 -4.98 -6.80
N LEU A 29 -5.29 -4.65 -6.06
CA LEU A 29 -6.56 -4.23 -6.63
C LEU A 29 -6.46 -2.89 -7.38
N LEU A 30 -5.51 -2.04 -7.00
CA LEU A 30 -5.18 -0.79 -7.67
C LEU A 30 -4.19 -0.97 -8.84
N GLY A 31 -3.88 -2.20 -9.25
CA GLY A 31 -3.02 -2.49 -10.40
C GLY A 31 -1.51 -2.47 -10.09
N TYR A 32 -1.11 -2.51 -8.82
CA TYR A 32 0.29 -2.69 -8.46
C TYR A 32 0.69 -4.16 -8.36
N GLU A 33 1.85 -4.48 -8.89
CA GLU A 33 2.51 -5.77 -8.71
C GLU A 33 3.57 -5.68 -7.62
N LYS A 34 3.52 -6.62 -6.68
CA LYS A 34 4.48 -6.72 -5.59
C LYS A 34 5.74 -7.47 -6.04
N GLN A 35 6.90 -6.88 -5.83
CA GLN A 35 8.21 -7.46 -6.08
C GLN A 35 9.08 -7.40 -4.82
N GLU A 36 9.49 -8.55 -4.31
CA GLU A 36 10.49 -8.63 -3.23
C GLU A 36 11.88 -8.21 -3.77
N LYS A 37 12.65 -7.52 -2.93
CA LYS A 37 14.04 -7.13 -3.18
C LYS A 37 14.93 -7.65 -2.05
N GLN A 38 16.22 -7.33 -2.08
CA GLN A 38 17.15 -7.78 -1.06
C GLN A 38 16.76 -7.29 0.35
N GLY A 39 16.79 -8.19 1.34
CA GLY A 39 16.34 -7.92 2.71
C GLY A 39 14.82 -7.76 2.79
N SER A 40 14.34 -6.89 3.68
CA SER A 40 12.90 -6.61 3.84
C SER A 40 12.37 -5.61 2.80
N ARG A 41 13.14 -5.24 1.77
CA ARG A 41 12.72 -4.24 0.79
C ARG A 41 11.68 -4.83 -0.16
N VAL A 42 10.61 -4.08 -0.38
CA VAL A 42 9.53 -4.42 -1.32
C VAL A 42 9.28 -3.25 -2.25
N ARG A 43 9.12 -3.57 -3.53
CA ARG A 43 8.68 -2.65 -4.57
C ARG A 43 7.26 -3.03 -4.97
N PHE A 44 6.38 -2.05 -5.07
CA PHE A 44 5.11 -2.17 -5.77
C PHE A 44 5.23 -1.36 -7.06
N PHE A 45 4.97 -1.98 -8.21
CA PHE A 45 5.04 -1.33 -9.51
C PHE A 45 3.68 -1.37 -10.19
N ASN A 46 3.18 -0.21 -10.62
CA ASN A 46 2.00 -0.11 -11.45
C ASN A 46 2.45 0.25 -12.87
N GLU A 47 2.27 -0.70 -13.79
CA GLU A 47 2.71 -0.55 -15.19
C GLU A 47 1.92 0.54 -15.92
N SER A 48 0.60 0.57 -15.76
CA SER A 48 -0.30 1.53 -16.41
C SER A 48 0.01 2.98 -16.04
N LEU A 49 0.43 3.22 -14.79
CA LEU A 49 0.81 4.54 -14.29
C LEU A 49 2.31 4.82 -14.41
N ASN A 50 3.11 3.84 -14.83
CA ASN A 50 4.57 3.84 -14.74
C ASN A 50 5.07 4.34 -13.37
N HIS A 51 4.45 3.85 -12.30
CA HIS A 51 4.63 4.38 -10.95
C HIS A 51 5.12 3.31 -9.96
N ILE A 52 5.93 3.73 -8.99
CA ILE A 52 6.59 2.84 -8.04
C ILE A 52 6.35 3.30 -6.60
N ILE A 53 5.97 2.36 -5.73
CA ILE A 53 6.03 2.53 -4.27
C ILE A 53 7.13 1.61 -3.74
N LEU A 54 8.15 2.19 -3.09
CA LEU A 54 9.22 1.45 -2.43
C LEU A 54 9.10 1.56 -0.93
N MET A 55 9.12 0.43 -0.23
CA MET A 55 9.01 0.40 1.22
C MET A 55 9.67 -0.86 1.80
N HIS A 56 9.80 -0.91 3.12
CA HIS A 56 10.22 -2.12 3.81
C HIS A 56 8.98 -2.87 4.31
N ARG A 57 8.97 -4.20 4.16
CA ARG A 57 8.06 -5.09 4.87
C ARG A 57 8.21 -4.85 6.36
N PRO A 58 7.09 -4.71 7.10
CA PRO A 58 7.17 -4.65 8.55
C PRO A 58 7.71 -6.00 9.08
N HIS A 59 8.61 -5.91 10.07
CA HIS A 59 9.19 -7.06 10.75
C HIS A 59 9.75 -6.60 12.12
N PRO A 60 9.44 -7.28 13.23
CA PRO A 60 8.64 -8.51 13.35
C PRO A 60 7.12 -8.29 13.24
N GLU A 61 6.64 -7.05 13.21
CA GLU A 61 5.22 -6.76 13.15
C GLU A 61 4.60 -7.06 11.78
N ASN A 62 3.28 -7.27 11.74
CA ASN A 62 2.52 -7.54 10.51
C ASN A 62 1.74 -6.32 9.99
N TYR A 63 2.01 -5.12 10.49
CA TYR A 63 1.31 -3.89 10.12
C TYR A 63 2.27 -2.74 9.82
N ILE A 64 1.84 -1.84 8.93
CA ILE A 64 2.54 -0.57 8.70
C ILE A 64 2.10 0.46 9.74
N LYS A 65 3.01 1.37 10.12
CA LYS A 65 2.78 2.42 11.14
C LYS A 65 2.59 3.80 10.50
N GLY A 66 2.11 4.76 11.29
CA GLY A 66 1.65 6.09 10.86
C GLY A 66 2.51 6.82 9.83
N GLY A 67 3.84 6.79 9.92
CA GLY A 67 4.72 7.42 8.93
C GLY A 67 4.56 6.79 7.53
N THR A 68 4.74 5.49 7.46
CA THR A 68 4.55 4.71 6.22
C THR A 68 3.11 4.78 5.71
N LEU A 69 2.14 4.71 6.62
CA LEU A 69 0.72 4.80 6.30
C LEU A 69 0.38 6.15 5.65
N LYS A 70 0.87 7.26 6.22
CA LYS A 70 0.67 8.60 5.67
C LYS A 70 1.35 8.76 4.31
N ALA A 71 2.57 8.24 4.16
CA ALA A 71 3.31 8.30 2.89
C ALA A 71 2.56 7.56 1.77
N VAL A 72 2.07 6.35 2.04
CA VAL A 72 1.31 5.58 1.04
C VAL A 72 0.00 6.28 0.69
N LYS A 73 -0.74 6.82 1.67
CA LYS A 73 -1.96 7.61 1.41
C LYS A 73 -1.69 8.80 0.51
N GLN A 74 -0.63 9.55 0.81
CA GLN A 74 -0.26 10.73 0.03
C GLN A 74 0.10 10.33 -1.41
N THR A 75 0.92 9.29 -1.55
CA THR A 75 1.33 8.77 -2.86
C THR A 75 0.13 8.35 -3.71
N LEU A 76 -0.81 7.60 -3.13
CA LEU A 76 -2.00 7.13 -3.85
C LEU A 76 -2.93 8.28 -4.27
N LYS A 77 -3.02 9.35 -3.48
CA LYS A 77 -3.76 10.57 -3.83
C LYS A 77 -3.09 11.32 -4.98
N GLU A 78 -1.77 11.46 -4.95
CA GLU A 78 -0.99 12.17 -5.98
C GLU A 78 -1.13 11.51 -7.35
N VAL A 79 -1.21 10.17 -7.40
CA VAL A 79 -1.41 9.43 -8.65
C VAL A 79 -2.89 9.22 -9.00
N GLY A 80 -3.82 9.83 -8.25
CA GLY A 80 -5.26 9.81 -8.55
C GLY A 80 -5.97 8.46 -8.36
N LEU A 81 -5.43 7.59 -7.51
CA LEU A 81 -6.01 6.27 -7.22
C LEU A 81 -6.97 6.25 -6.02
N ILE A 82 -6.85 7.22 -5.10
CA ILE A 82 -7.75 7.41 -3.94
C ILE A 82 -7.99 8.90 -3.65
#